data_AF-Q0N4G6-F1
#
_entry.id   AF-Q0N4G6-F1
#
_cell.length_a   1.000
_cell.length_b   1.000
_cell.length_c   1.000
_cell.angle_alpha   90.00
_cell.angle_beta   90.00
_cell.angle_gamma   90.00
#
_symmetry.space_group_name_H-M   'P 1'
#
loop_
_entity.id
_entity.type
_entity.pdbx_description
1 polymer ?
#
loop_
_entity_poly.entity_id
_entity_poly.type
_entity_poly.pdbx_seq_one_letter_code
_entity_poly.pdbx_strand_id
1 'polypeptide(L)' 'KKKPRTAFTESQISELEKRFQSQKYLGSKERSELADTLGLTDTQVKTWFQNRRMKLKRQR' A
#
# COMPACT_ATOMS: atom_id res chain seq x y z
N LYS A 1 -18.68 10.57 -9.42
CA LYS A 1 -17.77 10.00 -10.45
C LYS A 1 -16.75 9.10 -9.76
N LYS A 2 -16.73 7.78 -10.00
CA LYS A 2 -15.74 6.87 -9.38
C LYS A 2 -14.35 7.24 -9.89
N LYS A 3 -13.36 7.41 -9.01
CA LYS A 3 -11.96 7.63 -9.44
C LYS A 3 -11.52 6.48 -10.34
N PRO A 4 -10.84 6.75 -11.46
CA PRO A 4 -10.29 5.70 -12.31
C PRO A 4 -9.39 4.79 -11.48
N ARG A 5 -9.49 3.48 -11.68
CA ARG A 5 -8.66 2.50 -10.97
C ARG A 5 -7.24 2.65 -11.49
N THR A 6 -6.35 3.18 -10.66
CA THR A 6 -4.91 3.16 -10.92
C THR A 6 -4.40 1.75 -10.66
N ALA A 7 -3.83 1.11 -11.68
CA ALA A 7 -3.01 -0.09 -11.49
C ALA A 7 -1.64 0.32 -10.95
N PHE A 8 -1.13 -0.41 -9.96
CA PHE A 8 0.25 -0.24 -9.49
C PHE A 8 1.20 -1.00 -10.42
N THR A 9 2.40 -0.47 -10.63
CA THR A 9 3.45 -1.19 -11.36
C THR A 9 3.98 -2.35 -10.52
N GLU A 10 4.65 -3.32 -11.16
CA GLU A 10 5.25 -4.45 -10.45
C GLU A 10 6.30 -3.99 -9.42
N SER A 11 7.10 -2.97 -9.76
CA SER A 11 8.05 -2.35 -8.83
C SER A 11 7.36 -1.74 -7.62
N GLN A 12 6.25 -1.01 -7.82
CA GLN A 12 5.46 -0.46 -6.72
C GLN A 12 4.87 -1.56 -5.84
N ILE A 13 4.34 -2.62 -6.44
CA ILE A 13 3.79 -3.77 -5.69
C ILE A 13 4.89 -4.45 -4.87
N SER A 14 6.07 -4.68 -5.47
CA SER A 14 7.20 -5.32 -4.80
C SER A 14 7.63 -4.56 -3.55
N GLU A 15 7.79 -3.23 -3.65
CA GLU A 15 8.20 -2.42 -2.50
C GLU A 15 7.09 -2.32 -1.44
N LEU A 16 5.82 -2.22 -1.85
CA LEU A 16 4.67 -2.28 -0.93
C LEU A 16 4.62 -3.62 -0.17
N GLU A 17 4.85 -4.74 -0.85
CA GLU A 17 4.91 -6.07 -0.22
C GLU A 17 6.12 -6.20 0.71
N LYS A 18 7.29 -5.74 0.29
CA LYS A 18 8.50 -5.73 1.12
C LYS A 18 8.28 -4.93 2.41
N ARG A 19 7.73 -3.72 2.33
CA ARG A 19 7.40 -2.92 3.53
C ARG A 19 6.29 -3.59 4.36
N PHE A 20 5.31 -4.22 3.73
CA PHE A 20 4.27 -4.96 4.46
C PHE A 20 4.84 -6.16 5.20
N GLN A 21 5.84 -6.86 4.65
CA GLN A 21 6.49 -7.99 5.32
C GLN A 21 7.13 -7.57 6.64
N SER A 22 7.85 -6.45 6.66
CA SER A 22 8.45 -5.91 7.89
C SER A 22 7.41 -5.28 8.83
N GLN A 23 6.38 -4.61 8.29
CA GLN A 23 5.43 -3.87 9.11
C GLN A 23 4.01 -3.89 8.53
N LYS A 24 3.06 -4.52 9.24
CA LYS A 24 1.66 -4.70 8.77
C LYS A 24 0.81 -3.43 8.88
N TYR A 25 1.25 -2.45 9.67
CA TYR A 25 0.53 -1.21 9.97
C TYR A 25 1.50 -0.03 9.92
N LEU A 26 1.34 0.87 8.96
CA LEU A 26 2.13 2.09 8.88
C LEU A 26 1.47 3.21 9.69
N GLY A 27 2.28 3.99 10.39
CA GLY A 27 1.89 5.28 10.94
C GLY A 27 1.72 6.33 9.84
N SER A 28 1.28 7.55 10.22
CA SER A 28 1.03 8.61 9.22
C SER A 28 2.30 9.06 8.50
N LYS A 29 3.41 9.23 9.23
CA LYS A 29 4.69 9.67 8.68
C LYS A 29 5.27 8.66 7.69
N GLU A 30 5.39 7.40 8.11
CA GLU A 30 5.97 6.32 7.29
C GLU A 30 5.18 6.07 6.02
N ARG A 31 3.86 6.25 6.09
CA ARG A 31 2.97 6.12 4.94
C ARG A 31 3.17 7.26 3.94
N SER A 32 3.38 8.49 4.42
CA SER A 32 3.73 9.63 3.56
C SER A 32 5.07 9.39 2.87
N GLU A 33 6.10 8.99 3.63
CA GLU A 33 7.45 8.71 3.10
C GLU A 33 7.42 7.62 2.02
N LEU A 34 6.64 6.55 2.25
CA LEU A 34 6.47 5.48 1.27
C LEU A 34 5.68 5.95 0.04
N ALA A 35 4.68 6.79 0.24
CA ALA A 35 3.91 7.37 -0.87
C ALA A 35 4.80 8.23 -1.76
N ASP A 36 5.62 9.10 -1.17
CA ASP A 36 6.56 9.96 -1.89
C ASP A 36 7.60 9.13 -2.66
N THR A 37 8.16 8.10 -2.02
CA THR A 37 9.13 7.19 -2.64
C THR A 37 8.56 6.46 -3.87
N LEU A 38 7.28 6.09 -3.82
CA LEU A 38 6.62 5.31 -4.88
C LEU A 38 5.87 6.16 -5.91
N GLY A 39 5.86 7.49 -5.75
CA GLY A 39 5.05 8.39 -6.58
C GLY A 39 3.54 8.13 -6.42
N LEU A 40 3.12 7.71 -5.23
CA LEU A 40 1.74 7.40 -4.88
C LEU A 40 1.20 8.47 -3.92
N THR A 41 -0.11 8.43 -3.69
CA THR A 41 -0.74 9.23 -2.64
C THR A 41 -0.81 8.44 -1.32
N ASP A 42 -0.77 9.16 -0.20
CA ASP A 42 -0.99 8.61 1.15
C ASP A 42 -2.26 7.73 1.23
N THR A 43 -3.32 8.13 0.51
CA THR A 43 -4.57 7.34 0.44
C THR A 43 -4.39 6.03 -0.33
N GLN A 44 -3.67 6.02 -1.44
CA GLN A 44 -3.39 4.78 -2.19
C GLN A 44 -2.59 3.79 -1.34
N VAL A 45 -1.56 4.27 -0.63
CA VAL A 45 -0.77 3.43 0.28
C VAL A 45 -1.65 2.91 1.43
N LYS A 46 -2.47 3.77 2.05
CA LYS A 46 -3.43 3.37 3.08
C LYS A 46 -4.36 2.26 2.61
N THR A 47 -5.01 2.46 1.46
CA THR A 47 -5.97 1.50 0.90
C THR A 47 -5.29 0.19 0.51
N TRP A 48 -4.09 0.24 -0.06
CA TRP A 48 -3.33 -0.97 -0.38
C TRP A 48 -3.00 -1.76 0.90
N PHE A 49 -2.51 -1.12 1.97
CA PHE A 49 -2.22 -1.78 3.24
C PHE A 49 -3.48 -2.38 3.90
N GLN A 50 -4.61 -1.66 3.84
CA GLN A 50 -5.89 -2.19 4.31
C GLN A 50 -6.30 -3.44 3.52
N ASN A 51 -6.27 -3.39 2.19
CA ASN A 51 -6.61 -4.52 1.33
C ASN A 51 -5.66 -5.71 1.53
N ARG A 52 -4.36 -5.43 1.71
CA ARG A 52 -3.35 -6.47 1.93
C ARG A 52 -3.57 -7.22 3.24
N ARG A 53 -3.99 -6.52 4.31
CA ARG A 53 -4.40 -7.15 5.58
C ARG A 53 -5.67 -7.98 5.42
N MET A 54 -6.66 -7.50 4.68
CA MET A 54 -7.87 -8.28 4.39
C MET A 54 -7.55 -9.56 3.61
N LYS A 55 -6.64 -9.48 2.63
CA LYS A 55 -6.14 -10.67 1.91
C LYS A 55 -5.44 -11.65 2.84
N LEU A 56 -4.56 -11.16 3.73
CA LEU A 56 -3.89 -12.01 4.73
C LEU A 56 -4.88 -12.72 5.66
N LYS A 57 -5.93 -12.02 6.11
CA LYS A 57 -6.98 -12.61 6.95
C LYS A 57 -7.78 -13.68 6.21
N ARG A 58 -8.06 -13.50 4.92
CA ARG A 58 -8.79 -14.47 4.08
C ARG A 58 -7.95 -15.70 3.69
N GLN A 59 -6.63 -15.59 3.77
CA GLN A 59 -5.70 -16.68 3.46
C GLN A 59 -5.35 -17.53 4.70
N ARG A 60 -5.85 -17.14 5.88
CA ARG A 60 -5.87 -17.95 7.09
C ARG A 60 -7.22 -18.62 7.21
#